data_AF-A0A841EJP2-F1
#
_entry.id   AF-A0A841EJP2-F1
#
_cell.length_a   1.000
_cell.length_b   1.000
_cell.length_c   1.000
_cell.angle_alpha   90.00
_cell.angle_beta   90.00
_cell.angle_gamma   90.00
#
_symmetry.space_group_name_H-M   'P 1'
#
loop_
_entity.id
_entity.type
_entity.pdbx_description
1 polymer ?
#
loop_
_entity_poly.entity_id
_entity_poly.type
_entity_poly.pdbx_seq_one_letter_code
_entity_poly.pdbx_strand_id
1 'polypeptide(L)'
;MRKFSKIYLLATCIILAAGSCTSNFDKMNVDPNNPSSITPQFLLPTGIESSIDRYWGHRTRFERINLDGAELWIQHLTRNIYSNEGDNYGISQALPLNNWKGFFNDAQSNFNRIITISGEKGTIPNANYEGVALVMRTWNFSILTDMWGAIPYTEALKGTAAEPIYTPAYDSMEKVYAGMLEDLKVANEKLSVAGPSISGDILYSSNILKWKKFANSLRLRLANRQAAKKPTESRAIMREILADPVKYPIFTSNDDNASLKCTTILPSNNEWNQVLIQDGRTDWNLSKTLVDKMNGVSDTRIKIFGNPNKAGKYEGHANGLPDAIATTYLESSSTIGSFFTAAAAPEVVMTYAELQFILAEASIDGDITGDAQAYFEKGITASFAQFSVTGSSDLIAQLGTVTREKILDQKWIALFGQGIEAWTEYRRTGYPVMPAADPRAVFENGAIIPTRLPYPGSEYSLNAKNVAEGEKLNGGPNDMKTKLWWAEK
;
A
#
# COMPACT_ATOMS: atom_id res chain seq x y z
N MET A 1 54.52 -66.28 -14.28
CA MET A 1 54.58 -64.82 -14.61
C MET A 1 53.23 -64.16 -14.94
N ARG A 2 52.18 -64.86 -15.39
CA ARG A 2 50.89 -64.22 -15.78
C ARG A 2 49.95 -63.76 -14.65
N LYS A 3 50.13 -64.21 -13.40
CA LYS A 3 49.28 -63.80 -12.24
C LYS A 3 49.73 -62.48 -11.59
N PHE A 4 51.02 -62.16 -11.63
CA PHE A 4 51.54 -60.92 -11.02
C PHE A 4 51.26 -59.68 -11.90
N SER A 5 51.23 -59.82 -13.23
CA SER A 5 50.94 -58.71 -14.16
C SER A 5 49.55 -58.08 -13.98
N LYS A 6 48.53 -58.86 -13.57
CA LYS A 6 47.17 -58.35 -13.33
C LYS A 6 47.05 -57.57 -12.02
N ILE A 7 47.84 -57.92 -11.01
CA ILE A 7 47.86 -57.24 -9.71
C ILE A 7 48.56 -55.88 -9.82
N TYR A 8 49.67 -55.81 -10.56
CA TYR A 8 50.34 -54.54 -10.83
C TYR A 8 49.48 -53.61 -11.70
N LEU A 9 48.78 -54.12 -12.72
CA LEU A 9 47.87 -53.31 -13.54
C LEU A 9 46.69 -52.74 -12.73
N LEU A 10 46.13 -53.53 -11.81
CA LEU A 10 45.05 -53.10 -10.92
C LEU A 10 45.53 -52.06 -9.89
N ALA A 11 46.74 -52.25 -9.34
CA ALA A 11 47.35 -51.30 -8.41
C ALA A 11 47.71 -49.97 -9.11
N THR A 12 48.18 -49.99 -10.35
CA THR A 12 48.46 -48.77 -11.13
C THR A 12 47.17 -48.04 -11.51
N CYS A 13 46.08 -48.74 -11.81
CA CYS A 13 44.76 -48.13 -12.04
C CYS A 13 44.17 -47.49 -10.77
N ILE A 14 44.38 -48.07 -9.59
CA ILE A 14 43.91 -47.51 -8.31
C ILE A 14 44.73 -46.26 -7.92
N ILE A 15 46.04 -46.25 -8.18
CA ILE A 15 46.90 -45.09 -7.92
C ILE A 15 46.61 -43.93 -8.89
N LEU A 16 46.26 -44.22 -10.14
CA LEU A 16 45.83 -43.19 -11.10
C LEU A 16 44.43 -42.62 -10.80
N ALA A 17 43.54 -43.39 -10.15
CA ALA A 17 42.23 -42.92 -9.72
C ALA A 17 42.29 -42.00 -8.48
N ALA A 18 43.29 -42.16 -7.61
CA ALA A 18 43.45 -41.33 -6.41
C ALA A 18 44.01 -39.92 -6.69
N GLY A 19 44.59 -39.68 -7.88
CA GLY A 19 45.14 -38.38 -8.29
C GLY A 19 44.19 -37.47 -9.08
N SER A 20 42.99 -37.94 -9.41
CA SER A 20 42.02 -37.21 -10.25
C SER A 20 40.98 -36.40 -9.46
N CYS A 21 41.01 -36.44 -8.13
CA CYS A 21 40.20 -35.54 -7.31
C CYS A 21 40.90 -34.18 -7.25
N THR A 22 40.77 -33.38 -8.30
CA THR A 22 41.12 -31.96 -8.23
C THR A 22 40.16 -31.28 -7.24
N SER A 23 40.72 -30.66 -6.20
CA SER A 23 40.02 -29.92 -5.15
C SER A 23 39.34 -28.62 -5.63
N ASN A 24 38.99 -28.54 -6.93
CA ASN A 24 38.50 -27.35 -7.61
C ASN A 24 37.11 -27.55 -8.25
N PHE A 25 36.43 -28.67 -8.00
CA PHE A 25 35.10 -28.92 -8.56
C PHE A 25 34.07 -27.86 -8.12
N ASP A 26 34.18 -27.37 -6.88
CA ASP A 26 33.30 -26.32 -6.34
C ASP A 26 33.51 -24.95 -7.00
N LYS A 27 34.67 -24.72 -7.64
CA LYS A 27 34.97 -23.46 -8.37
C LYS A 27 34.64 -23.53 -9.86
N MET A 28 34.35 -24.71 -10.40
CA MET A 28 34.08 -24.92 -11.82
C MET A 28 32.57 -24.91 -12.16
N ASN A 29 31.71 -24.94 -11.14
CA ASN A 29 30.24 -24.88 -11.26
C ASN A 29 29.62 -23.60 -10.68
N VAL A 30 30.43 -22.58 -10.35
CA VAL A 30 29.88 -21.24 -10.07
C VAL A 30 29.65 -20.58 -11.42
N ASP A 31 28.43 -20.68 -11.93
CA ASP A 31 27.98 -19.95 -13.11
C ASP A 31 28.20 -18.44 -12.87
N PRO A 32 29.10 -17.76 -13.60
CA PRO A 32 29.37 -16.34 -13.40
C PRO A 32 28.14 -15.46 -13.72
N ASN A 33 27.11 -15.99 -14.37
CA ASN A 33 25.84 -15.32 -14.64
C ASN A 33 24.74 -15.62 -13.62
N ASN A 34 24.99 -16.48 -12.63
CA ASN A 34 24.01 -16.85 -11.62
C ASN A 34 24.56 -16.53 -10.21
N PRO A 35 24.11 -15.44 -9.55
CA PRO A 35 24.68 -15.01 -8.29
C PRO A 35 24.54 -16.10 -7.22
N SER A 36 25.65 -16.50 -6.60
CA SER A 36 25.71 -17.53 -5.56
C SER A 36 25.00 -17.16 -4.25
N SER A 37 24.65 -15.87 -4.08
CA SER A 37 23.76 -15.38 -3.03
C SER A 37 23.09 -14.08 -3.48
N ILE A 38 21.75 -13.99 -3.39
CA ILE A 38 21.02 -12.75 -3.66
C ILE A 38 21.22 -11.79 -2.50
N THR A 39 21.65 -10.57 -2.79
CA THR A 39 21.99 -9.54 -1.80
C THR A 39 20.88 -8.50 -1.64
N PRO A 40 20.80 -7.80 -0.49
CA PRO A 40 19.72 -6.85 -0.20
C PRO A 40 19.53 -5.74 -1.25
N GLN A 41 20.60 -5.27 -1.91
CA GLN A 41 20.53 -4.19 -2.90
C GLN A 41 19.69 -4.54 -4.15
N PHE A 42 19.44 -5.82 -4.42
CA PHE A 42 18.57 -6.25 -5.53
C PHE A 42 17.16 -6.59 -5.06
N LEU A 43 17.03 -7.09 -3.83
CA LEU A 43 15.75 -7.41 -3.21
C LEU A 43 14.97 -6.15 -2.85
N LEU A 44 15.65 -5.12 -2.34
CA LEU A 44 15.01 -3.89 -1.86
C LEU A 44 14.25 -3.14 -2.97
N PRO A 45 14.85 -2.79 -4.12
CA PRO A 45 14.14 -2.08 -5.18
C PRO A 45 12.97 -2.92 -5.71
N THR A 46 13.19 -4.22 -5.93
CA THR A 46 12.15 -5.15 -6.41
C THR A 46 10.96 -5.20 -5.45
N GLY A 47 11.22 -5.31 -4.14
CA GLY A 47 10.18 -5.30 -3.11
C GLY A 47 9.42 -3.98 -3.07
N ILE A 48 10.13 -2.84 -3.14
CA ILE A 48 9.51 -1.51 -3.14
C ILE A 48 8.60 -1.35 -4.36
N GLU A 49 9.13 -1.53 -5.58
CA GLU A 49 8.42 -1.35 -6.85
C GLU A 49 7.18 -2.26 -6.89
N SER A 50 7.36 -3.59 -6.78
CA SER A 50 6.23 -4.53 -6.85
C SER A 50 5.13 -4.27 -5.80
N SER A 51 5.50 -3.79 -4.61
CA SER A 51 4.53 -3.47 -3.56
C SER A 51 3.75 -2.18 -3.84
N ILE A 52 4.40 -1.18 -4.42
CA ILE A 52 3.80 0.13 -4.71
C ILE A 52 2.99 0.07 -6.00
N ASP A 53 3.48 -0.59 -7.05
CA ASP A 53 2.72 -0.83 -8.28
C ASP A 53 1.41 -1.56 -7.96
N ARG A 54 1.48 -2.59 -7.10
CA ARG A 54 0.29 -3.31 -6.63
C ARG A 54 -0.68 -2.39 -5.87
N TYR A 55 -0.16 -1.51 -5.02
CA TYR A 55 -0.96 -0.54 -4.27
C TYR A 55 -1.60 0.54 -5.16
N TRP A 56 -0.91 1.02 -6.20
CA TRP A 56 -1.42 2.01 -7.15
C TRP A 56 -2.33 1.42 -8.23
N GLY A 57 -2.24 0.12 -8.45
CA GLY A 57 -3.08 -0.64 -9.35
C GLY A 57 -2.30 -1.10 -10.57
N HIS A 58 -1.51 -2.17 -10.36
CA HIS A 58 -0.68 -2.87 -11.36
C HIS A 58 -1.36 -2.99 -12.72
N ARG A 59 -0.64 -2.76 -13.82
CA ARG A 59 -1.14 -2.69 -15.21
C ARG A 59 -2.10 -3.81 -15.65
N THR A 60 -1.96 -5.00 -15.10
CA THR A 60 -2.78 -6.16 -15.48
C THR A 60 -4.20 -6.07 -14.91
N ARG A 61 -5.21 -6.24 -15.76
CA ARG A 61 -6.62 -6.32 -15.34
C ARG A 61 -6.81 -7.37 -14.25
N PHE A 62 -7.65 -7.06 -13.25
CA PHE A 62 -7.82 -7.83 -12.00
C PHE A 62 -6.62 -7.79 -11.04
N GLU A 63 -5.60 -7.00 -11.32
CA GLU A 63 -4.52 -6.66 -10.38
C GLU A 63 -4.54 -5.18 -9.98
N ARG A 64 -5.48 -4.42 -10.55
CA ARG A 64 -5.65 -2.98 -10.36
C ARG A 64 -6.59 -2.64 -9.21
N ILE A 65 -6.40 -3.19 -8.01
CA ILE A 65 -7.38 -3.02 -6.91
C ILE A 65 -7.68 -1.54 -6.57
N ASN A 66 -6.71 -0.64 -6.75
CA ASN A 66 -6.92 0.78 -6.53
C ASN A 66 -7.84 1.39 -7.60
N LEU A 67 -7.53 1.18 -8.89
CA LEU A 67 -8.23 1.78 -10.03
C LEU A 67 -9.56 1.05 -10.38
N ASP A 68 -9.59 -0.29 -10.27
CA ASP A 68 -10.76 -1.16 -10.53
C ASP A 68 -11.65 -1.33 -9.29
N GLY A 69 -11.31 -0.73 -8.15
CA GLY A 69 -12.01 -0.93 -6.89
C GLY A 69 -11.98 0.31 -6.02
N ALA A 70 -10.90 0.50 -5.27
CA ALA A 70 -10.85 1.44 -4.16
C ALA A 70 -11.25 2.87 -4.55
N GLU A 71 -10.69 3.45 -5.61
CA GLU A 71 -11.03 4.79 -6.12
C GLU A 71 -12.50 4.94 -6.58
N LEU A 72 -13.10 3.84 -7.06
CA LEU A 72 -14.52 3.79 -7.45
C LEU A 72 -15.43 3.71 -6.22
N TRP A 73 -15.09 2.86 -5.25
CA TRP A 73 -15.89 2.65 -4.03
C TRP A 73 -15.99 3.89 -3.16
N ILE A 74 -14.91 4.67 -3.11
CA ILE A 74 -14.85 5.95 -2.41
C ILE A 74 -15.27 7.13 -3.29
N GLN A 75 -15.72 6.87 -4.52
CA GLN A 75 -16.28 7.87 -5.41
C GLN A 75 -15.34 9.05 -5.69
N HIS A 76 -14.04 8.79 -5.83
CA HIS A 76 -13.12 9.69 -6.51
C HIS A 76 -13.26 9.53 -8.02
N LEU A 77 -13.32 8.28 -8.46
CA LEU A 77 -13.51 7.89 -9.85
C LEU A 77 -14.89 7.26 -10.04
N THR A 78 -15.33 7.21 -11.29
CA THR A 78 -16.52 6.48 -11.78
C THR A 78 -16.16 5.83 -13.10
N ARG A 79 -16.93 4.82 -13.54
CA ARG A 79 -16.72 4.15 -14.83
C ARG A 79 -17.75 4.56 -15.88
N ASN A 80 -17.28 4.84 -17.09
CA ASN A 80 -18.14 5.10 -18.26
C ASN A 80 -18.44 3.83 -19.10
N ILE A 81 -17.61 2.79 -18.95
CA ILE A 81 -17.77 1.44 -19.52
C ILE A 81 -17.23 0.40 -18.54
N TYR A 82 -17.71 -0.84 -18.66
CA TYR A 82 -17.39 -1.92 -17.72
C TYR A 82 -17.77 -1.53 -16.28
N SER A 83 -18.91 -0.84 -16.11
CA SER A 83 -19.43 -0.39 -14.80
C SER A 83 -19.61 -1.53 -13.79
N ASN A 84 -19.72 -2.76 -14.27
CA ASN A 84 -19.78 -3.99 -13.46
C ASN A 84 -18.41 -4.41 -12.86
N GLU A 85 -17.33 -3.67 -13.14
CA GLU A 85 -16.00 -3.88 -12.54
C GLU A 85 -15.72 -2.80 -11.50
N GLY A 86 -16.24 -3.02 -10.29
CA GLY A 86 -15.98 -2.20 -9.09
C GLY A 86 -16.96 -1.06 -8.88
N ASP A 87 -17.35 -0.35 -9.93
CA ASP A 87 -18.15 0.89 -9.81
C ASP A 87 -19.58 0.64 -9.30
N ASN A 88 -20.19 -0.47 -9.73
CA ASN A 88 -21.44 -0.96 -9.20
C ASN A 88 -21.29 -1.78 -7.90
N TYR A 89 -20.11 -1.80 -7.27
CA TYR A 89 -19.73 -2.62 -6.10
C TYR A 89 -19.61 -4.13 -6.35
N GLY A 90 -19.77 -4.57 -7.60
CA GLY A 90 -19.46 -5.94 -8.03
C GLY A 90 -17.96 -6.09 -8.31
N ILE A 91 -17.39 -7.26 -7.99
CA ILE A 91 -16.00 -7.59 -8.33
C ILE A 91 -15.87 -9.01 -8.88
N SER A 92 -14.92 -9.19 -9.79
CA SER A 92 -14.46 -10.52 -10.20
C SER A 92 -13.75 -11.23 -9.06
N GLN A 93 -13.94 -12.54 -8.93
CA GLN A 93 -13.20 -13.39 -7.98
C GLN A 93 -11.67 -13.40 -8.24
N ALA A 94 -11.25 -13.06 -9.46
CA ALA A 94 -9.83 -12.92 -9.79
C ALA A 94 -9.19 -11.72 -9.08
N LEU A 95 -9.95 -10.65 -8.79
CA LEU A 95 -9.45 -9.44 -8.17
C LEU A 95 -8.90 -9.71 -6.74
N PRO A 96 -9.66 -10.26 -5.79
CA PRO A 96 -9.12 -10.56 -4.47
C PRO A 96 -8.03 -11.65 -4.52
N LEU A 97 -8.14 -12.64 -5.41
CA LEU A 97 -7.13 -13.69 -5.57
C LEU A 97 -5.76 -13.14 -6.00
N ASN A 98 -5.73 -12.38 -7.10
CA ASN A 98 -4.48 -11.91 -7.67
C ASN A 98 -3.81 -10.88 -6.77
N ASN A 99 -4.59 -10.00 -6.13
CA ASN A 99 -4.04 -9.02 -5.20
C ASN A 99 -3.54 -9.66 -3.90
N TRP A 100 -4.26 -10.63 -3.32
CA TRP A 100 -3.77 -11.41 -2.17
C TRP A 100 -2.42 -12.06 -2.49
N LYS A 101 -2.35 -12.74 -3.64
CA LYS A 101 -1.11 -13.34 -4.14
C LYS A 101 0.00 -12.30 -4.31
N GLY A 102 -0.29 -11.17 -4.95
CA GLY A 102 0.71 -10.14 -5.24
C GLY A 102 1.31 -9.52 -3.99
N PHE A 103 0.48 -9.18 -3.00
CA PHE A 103 0.96 -8.62 -1.74
C PHE A 103 1.81 -9.65 -0.96
N PHE A 104 1.37 -10.91 -0.84
CA PHE A 104 2.14 -11.93 -0.12
C PHE A 104 3.40 -12.43 -0.85
N ASN A 105 3.33 -12.65 -2.16
CA ASN A 105 4.39 -13.36 -2.90
C ASN A 105 5.37 -12.41 -3.56
N ASP A 106 4.90 -11.33 -4.17
CA ASP A 106 5.75 -10.47 -5.00
C ASP A 106 6.50 -9.45 -4.12
N ALA A 107 5.81 -8.86 -3.13
CA ALA A 107 6.36 -7.83 -2.26
C ALA A 107 6.98 -8.39 -0.96
N GLN A 108 6.17 -9.05 -0.14
CA GLN A 108 6.52 -9.42 1.24
C GLN A 108 7.70 -10.40 1.34
N SER A 109 7.82 -11.32 0.38
CA SER A 109 8.91 -12.30 0.34
C SER A 109 10.29 -11.64 0.24
N ASN A 110 10.41 -10.58 -0.56
CA ASN A 110 11.63 -9.80 -0.72
C ASN A 110 12.04 -9.13 0.60
N PHE A 111 11.12 -8.43 1.26
CA PHE A 111 11.41 -7.77 2.54
C PHE A 111 11.73 -8.78 3.64
N ASN A 112 11.00 -9.90 3.71
CA ASN A 112 11.29 -10.95 4.69
C ASN A 112 12.67 -11.57 4.47
N ARG A 113 13.09 -11.74 3.21
CA ARG A 113 14.44 -12.21 2.89
C ARG A 113 15.50 -11.20 3.32
N ILE A 114 15.31 -9.90 3.06
CA ILE A 114 16.21 -8.84 3.53
C ILE A 114 16.34 -8.87 5.04
N ILE A 115 15.23 -8.92 5.78
CA ILE A 115 15.24 -8.97 7.26
C ILE A 115 16.01 -10.20 7.75
N THR A 116 15.81 -11.35 7.12
CA THR A 116 16.50 -12.60 7.49
C THR A 116 18.01 -12.51 7.27
N ILE A 117 18.46 -12.02 6.11
CA ILE A 117 19.88 -11.98 5.77
C ILE A 117 20.61 -10.77 6.38
N SER A 118 19.90 -9.68 6.68
CA SER A 118 20.47 -8.44 7.25
C SER A 118 20.27 -8.26 8.75
N GLY A 119 19.53 -9.14 9.40
CA GLY A 119 19.47 -9.20 10.86
C GLY A 119 20.85 -9.48 11.49
N GLU A 120 20.96 -9.25 12.80
CA GLU A 120 22.21 -9.38 13.57
C GLU A 120 22.91 -10.75 13.38
N LYS A 121 22.13 -11.82 13.23
CA LYS A 121 22.60 -13.20 13.00
C LYS A 121 22.52 -13.62 11.53
N GLY A 122 22.18 -12.70 10.64
CA GLY A 122 22.04 -12.94 9.20
C GLY A 122 23.39 -13.11 8.51
N THR A 123 23.37 -13.53 7.25
CA THR A 123 24.58 -13.74 6.45
C THR A 123 25.23 -12.43 5.96
N ILE A 124 24.48 -11.32 5.95
CA ILE A 124 24.92 -9.98 5.55
C ILE A 124 24.37 -8.93 6.54
N PRO A 125 24.79 -8.94 7.83
CA PRO A 125 24.22 -8.06 8.85
C PRO A 125 24.30 -6.59 8.46
N ASN A 126 23.16 -5.89 8.48
CA ASN A 126 23.04 -4.47 8.18
C ASN A 126 21.73 -3.93 8.78
N ALA A 127 21.83 -3.22 9.90
CA ALA A 127 20.67 -2.70 10.63
C ALA A 127 19.82 -1.72 9.81
N ASN A 128 20.42 -0.96 8.88
CA ASN A 128 19.67 -0.05 8.02
C ASN A 128 18.84 -0.80 6.96
N TYR A 129 19.40 -1.85 6.33
CA TYR A 129 18.59 -2.71 5.44
C TYR A 129 17.45 -3.40 6.18
N GLU A 130 17.73 -3.94 7.37
CA GLU A 130 16.71 -4.58 8.20
C GLU A 130 15.61 -3.58 8.59
N GLY A 131 15.98 -2.38 9.03
CA GLY A 131 15.05 -1.32 9.39
C GLY A 131 14.17 -0.88 8.22
N VAL A 132 14.75 -0.62 7.05
CA VAL A 132 14.01 -0.25 5.83
C VAL A 132 13.04 -1.35 5.41
N ALA A 133 13.49 -2.60 5.39
CA ALA A 133 12.66 -3.73 5.04
C ALA A 133 11.52 -3.94 6.04
N LEU A 134 11.74 -3.72 7.34
CA LEU A 134 10.68 -3.75 8.36
C LEU A 134 9.60 -2.70 8.11
N VAL A 135 9.97 -1.46 7.74
CA VAL A 135 9.00 -0.40 7.41
C VAL A 135 8.11 -0.83 6.24
N MET A 136 8.70 -1.26 5.13
CA MET A 136 7.93 -1.62 3.93
C MET A 136 7.12 -2.90 4.11
N ARG A 137 7.66 -3.90 4.82
CA ARG A 137 6.92 -5.13 5.16
C ARG A 137 5.70 -4.80 6.03
N THR A 138 5.87 -3.89 7.00
CA THR A 138 4.77 -3.47 7.87
C THR A 138 3.70 -2.71 7.10
N TRP A 139 4.09 -1.78 6.23
CA TRP A 139 3.14 -1.09 5.36
C TRP A 139 2.35 -2.07 4.48
N ASN A 140 3.02 -3.07 3.90
CA ASN A 140 2.36 -4.08 3.09
C ASN A 140 1.39 -4.96 3.92
N PHE A 141 1.76 -5.32 5.15
CA PHE A 141 0.85 -6.02 6.07
C PHE A 141 -0.35 -5.15 6.47
N SER A 142 -0.17 -3.83 6.61
CA SER A 142 -1.31 -2.94 6.89
C SER A 142 -2.33 -2.98 5.75
N ILE A 143 -1.86 -2.99 4.49
CA ILE A 143 -2.74 -3.13 3.32
C ILE A 143 -3.48 -4.47 3.36
N LEU A 144 -2.78 -5.58 3.61
CA LEU A 144 -3.39 -6.91 3.69
C LEU A 144 -4.49 -6.98 4.77
N THR A 145 -4.18 -6.57 6.01
CA THR A 145 -5.16 -6.68 7.10
C THR A 145 -6.32 -5.69 6.91
N ASP A 146 -6.05 -4.51 6.34
CA ASP A 146 -7.10 -3.51 6.10
C ASP A 146 -7.99 -3.85 4.91
N MET A 147 -7.59 -4.78 4.05
CA MET A 147 -8.43 -5.27 2.95
C MET A 147 -9.17 -6.56 3.30
N TRP A 148 -8.56 -7.50 4.03
CA TRP A 148 -9.17 -8.82 4.27
C TRP A 148 -9.58 -9.10 5.72
N GLY A 149 -9.05 -8.35 6.68
CA GLY A 149 -9.25 -8.56 8.11
C GLY A 149 -8.14 -9.39 8.74
N ALA A 150 -8.49 -10.46 9.44
CA ALA A 150 -7.52 -11.42 9.96
C ALA A 150 -6.69 -12.01 8.80
N ILE A 151 -5.39 -12.19 9.01
CA ILE A 151 -4.46 -12.68 7.98
C ILE A 151 -3.37 -13.54 8.60
N PRO A 152 -2.71 -14.43 7.83
CA PRO A 152 -1.42 -14.95 8.22
C PRO A 152 -0.42 -13.80 8.46
N TYR A 153 0.12 -13.72 9.68
CA TYR A 153 1.09 -12.69 10.04
C TYR A 153 2.29 -13.28 10.79
N THR A 154 2.10 -13.80 12.02
CA THR A 154 3.19 -14.35 12.83
C THR A 154 3.81 -15.64 12.27
N GLU A 155 3.04 -16.42 11.51
CA GLU A 155 3.48 -17.64 10.83
C GLU A 155 3.71 -17.45 9.33
N ALA A 156 3.38 -16.28 8.77
CA ALA A 156 3.51 -16.01 7.34
C ALA A 156 4.98 -16.06 6.89
N LEU A 157 5.17 -16.33 5.59
CA LEU A 157 6.47 -16.28 4.91
C LEU A 157 7.53 -17.25 5.45
N LYS A 158 7.11 -18.30 6.17
CA LYS A 158 7.98 -19.35 6.72
C LYS A 158 8.05 -20.61 5.86
N GLY A 159 7.54 -20.61 4.63
CA GLY A 159 7.57 -21.79 3.76
C GLY A 159 8.99 -22.26 3.35
N THR A 160 9.99 -21.37 3.46
CA THR A 160 11.41 -21.65 3.17
C THR A 160 12.30 -21.54 4.41
N ALA A 161 11.71 -21.45 5.60
CA ALA A 161 12.46 -21.48 6.86
C ALA A 161 13.05 -22.88 7.12
N ALA A 162 13.98 -22.98 8.08
CA ALA A 162 14.55 -24.26 8.50
C ALA A 162 13.47 -25.25 8.97
N GLU A 163 12.48 -24.73 9.71
CA GLU A 163 11.25 -25.43 10.06
C GLU A 163 10.09 -24.78 9.28
N PRO A 164 9.71 -25.33 8.12
CA PRO A 164 8.79 -24.66 7.22
C PRO A 164 7.34 -24.73 7.70
N ILE A 165 6.60 -23.63 7.53
CA ILE A 165 5.15 -23.57 7.74
C ILE A 165 4.45 -23.34 6.41
N TYR A 166 3.74 -24.36 5.92
CA TYR A 166 3.03 -24.33 4.63
C TYR A 166 1.56 -23.93 4.76
N THR A 167 0.99 -24.08 5.95
CA THR A 167 -0.40 -23.73 6.26
C THR A 167 -0.41 -22.80 7.47
N PRO A 168 -0.04 -21.52 7.30
CA PRO A 168 0.10 -20.60 8.41
C PRO A 168 -1.26 -20.27 9.04
N ALA A 169 -1.28 -20.17 10.36
CA ALA A 169 -2.43 -19.70 11.12
C ALA A 169 -2.76 -18.24 10.81
N TYR A 170 -4.04 -17.90 10.90
CA TYR A 170 -4.53 -16.53 10.79
C TYR A 170 -4.47 -15.85 12.15
N ASP A 171 -3.90 -14.64 12.19
CA ASP A 171 -3.89 -13.78 13.37
C ASP A 171 -5.04 -12.77 13.30
N SER A 172 -5.61 -12.44 14.46
CA SER A 172 -6.65 -11.40 14.55
C SER A 172 -6.08 -10.04 14.18
N MET A 173 -6.93 -9.14 13.66
CA MET A 173 -6.50 -7.77 13.35
C MET A 173 -5.87 -7.08 14.57
N GLU A 174 -6.42 -7.28 15.77
CA GLU A 174 -5.83 -6.72 17.01
C GLU A 174 -4.37 -7.19 17.20
N LYS A 175 -4.09 -8.47 17.00
CA LYS A 175 -2.74 -9.03 17.11
C LYS A 175 -1.82 -8.52 16.00
N VAL A 176 -2.34 -8.43 14.76
CA VAL A 176 -1.59 -7.90 13.62
C VAL A 176 -1.22 -6.43 13.86
N TYR A 177 -2.17 -5.58 14.30
CA TYR A 177 -1.92 -4.17 14.61
C TYR A 177 -0.90 -3.99 15.73
N ALA A 178 -1.00 -4.76 16.81
CA ALA A 178 -0.01 -4.74 17.89
C ALA A 178 1.39 -5.08 17.36
N GLY A 179 1.50 -6.09 16.49
CA GLY A 179 2.76 -6.45 15.84
C GLY A 179 3.30 -5.35 14.92
N MET A 180 2.46 -4.78 14.05
CA MET A 180 2.86 -3.70 13.13
C MET A 180 3.35 -2.45 13.86
N LEU A 181 2.68 -2.06 14.95
CA LEU A 181 3.07 -0.89 15.75
C LEU A 181 4.41 -1.09 16.48
N GLU A 182 4.72 -2.32 16.87
CA GLU A 182 6.01 -2.70 17.44
C GLU A 182 7.09 -2.82 16.36
N ASP A 183 6.80 -3.46 15.22
CA ASP A 183 7.72 -3.58 14.08
C ASP A 183 8.21 -2.20 13.62
N LEU A 184 7.33 -1.18 13.56
CA LEU A 184 7.71 0.19 13.20
C LEU A 184 8.54 0.89 14.28
N LYS A 185 8.32 0.58 15.56
CA LYS A 185 9.17 1.07 16.64
C LYS A 185 10.58 0.48 16.52
N VAL A 186 10.67 -0.84 16.36
CA VAL A 186 11.93 -1.55 16.14
C VAL A 186 12.64 -1.05 14.89
N ALA A 187 11.92 -0.78 13.80
CA ALA A 187 12.48 -0.21 12.59
C ALA A 187 13.10 1.17 12.87
N ASN A 188 12.41 2.07 13.58
CA ASN A 188 12.96 3.37 13.98
C ASN A 188 14.23 3.25 14.84
N GLU A 189 14.30 2.25 15.73
CA GLU A 189 15.46 1.98 16.58
C GLU A 189 16.67 1.44 15.78
N LYS A 190 16.42 0.59 14.77
CA LYS A 190 17.47 0.06 13.89
C LYS A 190 18.03 1.10 12.93
N LEU A 191 17.18 1.99 12.42
CA LEU A 191 17.57 3.00 11.45
C LEU A 191 18.47 4.06 12.09
N SER A 192 19.71 4.17 11.59
CA SER A 192 20.71 5.13 12.05
C SER A 192 21.38 5.83 10.88
N VAL A 193 21.38 7.18 10.91
CA VAL A 193 22.07 8.02 9.91
C VAL A 193 23.58 7.76 9.92
N ALA A 194 24.15 7.44 11.08
CA ALA A 194 25.55 7.02 11.23
C ALA A 194 25.74 5.50 11.06
N GLY A 195 24.67 4.76 10.73
CA GLY A 195 24.69 3.33 10.53
C GLY A 195 25.29 2.91 9.18
N PRO A 196 25.33 1.59 8.89
CA PRO A 196 25.88 1.06 7.65
C PRO A 196 25.11 1.59 6.43
N SER A 197 25.81 1.84 5.33
CA SER A 197 25.17 2.28 4.08
C SER A 197 24.29 1.18 3.47
N ILE A 198 23.30 1.61 2.68
CA ILE A 198 22.44 0.75 1.87
C ILE A 198 22.50 1.20 0.41
N SER A 199 21.99 0.37 -0.49
CA SER A 199 21.90 0.63 -1.92
C SER A 199 20.61 -0.01 -2.47
N GLY A 200 20.19 0.39 -3.66
CA GLY A 200 18.93 -0.10 -4.24
C GLY A 200 17.67 0.51 -3.61
N ASP A 201 17.79 1.54 -2.77
CA ASP A 201 16.63 2.29 -2.28
C ASP A 201 16.11 3.27 -3.34
N ILE A 202 15.01 2.89 -3.97
CA ILE A 202 14.30 3.67 -5.01
C ILE A 202 13.23 4.60 -4.45
N LEU A 203 13.00 4.62 -3.13
CA LEU A 203 12.03 5.50 -2.47
C LEU A 203 12.68 6.79 -1.97
N TYR A 204 13.76 6.66 -1.19
CA TYR A 204 14.43 7.80 -0.55
C TYR A 204 15.90 7.94 -0.91
N SER A 205 16.40 7.18 -1.89
CA SER A 205 17.80 7.24 -2.34
C SER A 205 18.79 7.08 -1.18
N SER A 206 18.49 6.13 -0.28
CA SER A 206 19.25 5.78 0.93
C SER A 206 19.29 6.88 2.00
N ASN A 207 18.37 7.85 1.97
CA ASN A 207 18.24 8.84 3.04
C ASN A 207 17.57 8.22 4.28
N ILE A 208 18.39 7.73 5.21
CA ILE A 208 17.93 7.04 6.42
C ILE A 208 17.07 7.93 7.32
N LEU A 209 17.31 9.24 7.36
CA LEU A 209 16.47 10.15 8.15
C LEU A 209 15.03 10.18 7.61
N LYS A 210 14.85 10.19 6.28
CA LYS A 210 13.51 10.11 5.68
C LYS A 210 12.82 8.77 5.95
N TRP A 211 13.57 7.67 5.97
CA TRP A 211 13.04 6.37 6.42
C TRP A 211 12.57 6.38 7.88
N LYS A 212 13.32 7.02 8.80
CA LYS A 212 12.85 7.20 10.20
C LYS A 212 11.56 8.02 10.24
N LYS A 213 11.51 9.12 9.47
CA LYS A 213 10.29 9.94 9.36
C LYS A 213 9.09 9.17 8.85
N PHE A 214 9.29 8.33 7.84
CA PHE A 214 8.23 7.47 7.31
C PHE A 214 7.79 6.42 8.34
N ALA A 215 8.72 5.74 9.01
CA ALA A 215 8.41 4.75 10.03
C ALA A 215 7.49 5.32 11.13
N ASN A 216 7.83 6.48 11.68
CA ASN A 216 7.05 7.10 12.75
C ASN A 216 5.74 7.72 12.25
N SER A 217 5.71 8.27 11.03
CA SER A 217 4.47 8.80 10.44
C SER A 217 3.47 7.67 10.15
N LEU A 218 3.94 6.54 9.62
CA LEU A 218 3.13 5.34 9.44
C LEU A 218 2.66 4.76 10.78
N ARG A 219 3.52 4.80 11.82
CA ARG A 219 3.14 4.39 13.18
C ARG A 219 2.02 5.27 13.74
N LEU A 220 2.04 6.58 13.46
CA LEU A 220 0.93 7.50 13.77
C LEU A 220 -0.35 7.17 12.98
N ARG A 221 -0.25 6.85 11.68
CA ARG A 221 -1.40 6.39 10.87
C ARG A 221 -2.07 5.18 11.51
N LEU A 222 -1.29 4.13 11.83
CA LEU A 222 -1.83 2.89 12.40
C LEU A 222 -2.36 3.08 13.83
N ALA A 223 -1.71 3.92 14.65
CA ALA A 223 -2.19 4.26 15.98
C ALA A 223 -3.53 5.01 15.92
N ASN A 224 -3.67 5.99 15.02
CA ASN A 224 -4.93 6.69 14.78
C ASN A 224 -6.02 5.73 14.28
N ARG A 225 -5.67 4.83 13.34
CA ARG A 225 -6.61 3.86 12.77
C ARG A 225 -7.25 2.94 13.81
N GLN A 226 -6.47 2.46 14.79
CA GLN A 226 -7.01 1.60 15.84
C GLN A 226 -7.60 2.37 17.05
N ALA A 227 -7.56 3.72 17.07
CA ALA A 227 -7.81 4.51 18.27
C ALA A 227 -9.17 4.25 18.91
N ALA A 228 -10.22 4.03 18.12
CA ALA A 228 -11.54 3.70 18.65
C ALA A 228 -11.64 2.33 19.35
N LYS A 229 -10.73 1.40 19.03
CA LYS A 229 -10.69 0.05 19.64
C LYS A 229 -9.63 -0.09 20.71
N LYS A 230 -8.52 0.65 20.60
CA LYS A 230 -7.38 0.67 21.52
C LYS A 230 -7.00 2.09 21.94
N PRO A 231 -7.93 2.85 22.55
CA PRO A 231 -7.74 4.28 22.79
C PRO A 231 -6.57 4.58 23.73
N THR A 232 -6.35 3.76 24.75
CA THR A 232 -5.26 3.97 25.72
C THR A 232 -3.90 3.75 25.06
N GLU A 233 -3.75 2.66 24.32
CA GLU A 233 -2.52 2.29 23.63
C GLU A 233 -2.21 3.28 22.50
N SER A 234 -3.21 3.65 21.69
CA SER A 234 -3.06 4.65 20.63
C SER A 234 -2.61 6.00 21.16
N ARG A 235 -3.21 6.49 22.25
CA ARG A 235 -2.75 7.73 22.91
C ARG A 235 -1.31 7.62 23.41
N ALA A 236 -0.95 6.51 24.05
CA ALA A 236 0.40 6.31 24.54
C ALA A 236 1.42 6.35 23.40
N ILE A 237 1.15 5.67 22.28
CA ILE A 237 2.02 5.65 21.10
C ILE A 237 2.13 7.03 20.46
N MET A 238 1.01 7.71 20.22
CA MET A 238 1.02 9.03 19.58
C MET A 238 1.77 10.05 20.45
N ARG A 239 1.55 10.05 21.77
CA ARG A 239 2.26 10.95 22.70
C ARG A 239 3.74 10.60 22.83
N GLU A 240 4.12 9.32 22.82
CA GLU A 240 5.52 8.89 22.80
C GLU A 240 6.25 9.49 21.59
N ILE A 241 5.66 9.37 20.39
CA ILE A 241 6.26 9.87 19.15
C ILE A 241 6.40 11.40 19.18
N LEU A 242 5.34 12.10 19.60
CA LEU A 242 5.31 13.57 19.58
C LEU A 242 6.18 14.23 20.67
N ALA A 243 6.42 13.54 21.79
CA ALA A 243 7.20 14.08 22.91
C ALA A 243 8.72 14.12 22.64
N ASP A 244 9.22 13.30 21.72
CA ASP A 244 10.65 13.24 21.39
C ASP A 244 10.87 13.23 19.87
N PRO A 245 10.79 14.40 19.21
CA PRO A 245 10.96 14.51 17.76
C PRO A 245 12.39 14.22 17.28
N VAL A 246 13.37 14.14 18.18
CA VAL A 246 14.75 13.75 17.86
C VAL A 246 14.83 12.23 17.74
N LYS A 247 14.25 11.50 18.69
CA LYS A 247 14.19 10.03 18.68
C LYS A 247 13.18 9.49 17.68
N TYR A 248 12.03 10.15 17.55
CA TYR A 248 10.92 9.77 16.68
C TYR A 248 10.60 10.89 15.68
N PRO A 249 11.52 11.22 14.75
CA PRO A 249 11.24 12.23 13.75
C PRO A 249 10.06 11.77 12.87
N ILE A 250 9.20 12.69 12.47
CA ILE A 250 8.04 12.48 11.58
C ILE A 250 8.16 13.37 10.33
N PHE A 251 7.24 13.26 9.38
CA PHE A 251 7.23 14.18 8.23
C PHE A 251 7.07 15.63 8.66
N THR A 252 7.79 16.53 8.00
CA THR A 252 7.83 17.97 8.31
C THR A 252 7.42 18.86 7.13
N SER A 253 7.50 18.33 5.90
CA SER A 253 7.08 18.99 4.67
C SER A 253 6.77 17.93 3.60
N ASN A 254 6.27 18.37 2.44
CA ASN A 254 6.05 17.50 1.28
C ASN A 254 7.35 16.83 0.76
N ASP A 255 8.53 17.37 1.09
CA ASP A 255 9.80 16.74 0.71
C ASP A 255 10.02 15.40 1.44
N ASP A 256 9.34 15.18 2.55
CA ASP A 256 9.41 13.92 3.30
C ASP A 256 8.40 12.87 2.82
N ASN A 257 7.47 13.21 1.90
CA ASN A 257 6.46 12.28 1.39
C ASN A 257 7.08 10.95 0.97
N ALA A 258 6.42 9.84 1.33
CA ALA A 258 6.79 8.51 0.87
C ALA A 258 6.15 8.30 -0.51
N SER A 259 6.97 8.32 -1.56
CA SER A 259 6.50 8.15 -2.93
C SER A 259 7.57 7.51 -3.80
N LEU A 260 7.18 6.51 -4.60
CA LEU A 260 8.03 5.97 -5.65
C LEU A 260 8.11 6.99 -6.79
N LYS A 261 9.34 7.35 -7.16
CA LYS A 261 9.58 8.23 -8.30
C LYS A 261 9.63 7.39 -9.57
N CYS A 262 8.49 7.29 -10.24
CA CYS A 262 8.39 6.61 -11.52
C CYS A 262 9.27 7.31 -12.57
N THR A 263 9.68 6.55 -13.58
CA THR A 263 10.48 7.01 -14.70
C THR A 263 9.66 6.99 -15.99
N THR A 264 10.20 7.55 -17.06
CA THR A 264 9.55 7.46 -18.39
C THR A 264 9.86 6.14 -19.11
N ILE A 265 10.57 5.20 -18.46
CA ILE A 265 11.04 3.94 -19.06
C ILE A 265 10.26 2.77 -18.46
N LEU A 266 9.74 1.90 -19.32
CA LEU A 266 9.08 0.65 -18.91
C LEU A 266 10.07 -0.32 -18.25
N PRO A 267 9.66 -1.11 -17.24
CA PRO A 267 8.33 -1.13 -16.63
C PRO A 267 8.14 -0.13 -15.48
N SER A 268 9.13 0.71 -15.16
CA SER A 268 9.10 1.59 -13.98
C SER A 268 8.34 2.91 -14.18
N ASN A 269 7.37 2.94 -15.08
CA ASN A 269 6.49 4.09 -15.28
C ASN A 269 5.23 3.95 -14.42
N ASN A 270 4.59 5.09 -14.14
CA ASN A 270 3.38 5.14 -13.34
C ASN A 270 2.32 4.15 -13.85
N GLU A 271 1.70 3.38 -12.95
CA GLU A 271 0.76 2.32 -13.29
C GLU A 271 -0.51 2.85 -13.96
N TRP A 272 -0.98 4.05 -13.61
CA TRP A 272 -2.10 4.68 -14.31
C TRP A 272 -1.70 5.15 -15.71
N ASN A 273 -0.45 5.55 -15.93
CA ASN A 273 0.07 5.79 -17.28
C ASN A 273 0.06 4.50 -18.11
N GLN A 274 0.50 3.36 -17.53
CA GLN A 274 0.47 2.07 -18.23
C GLN A 274 -0.95 1.73 -18.69
N VAL A 275 -1.93 1.85 -17.80
CA VAL A 275 -3.32 1.48 -18.10
C VAL A 275 -4.00 2.48 -19.05
N LEU A 276 -3.90 3.78 -18.78
CA LEU A 276 -4.73 4.78 -19.45
C LEU A 276 -4.09 5.32 -20.73
N ILE A 277 -2.75 5.33 -20.79
CA ILE A 277 -2.01 5.92 -21.91
C ILE A 277 -1.37 4.84 -22.79
N GLN A 278 -0.65 3.88 -22.20
CA GLN A 278 0.02 2.83 -22.99
C GLN A 278 -0.98 1.81 -23.54
N ASP A 279 -1.88 1.32 -22.68
CA ASP A 279 -2.94 0.39 -23.09
C ASP A 279 -4.15 1.09 -23.73
N GLY A 280 -4.20 2.43 -23.68
CA GLY A 280 -5.24 3.24 -24.31
C GLY A 280 -6.64 3.07 -23.69
N ARG A 281 -6.73 2.67 -22.42
CA ARG A 281 -8.01 2.50 -21.74
C ARG A 281 -8.62 3.85 -21.38
N THR A 282 -9.91 4.01 -21.65
CA THR A 282 -10.66 5.24 -21.39
C THR A 282 -11.82 5.04 -20.43
N ASP A 283 -11.76 3.97 -19.62
CA ASP A 283 -12.92 3.47 -18.89
C ASP A 283 -13.34 4.35 -17.71
N TRP A 284 -12.48 5.26 -17.24
CA TRP A 284 -12.64 6.02 -16.01
C TRP A 284 -12.79 7.51 -16.23
N ASN A 285 -13.63 8.11 -15.39
CA ASN A 285 -13.81 9.54 -15.25
C ASN A 285 -13.76 9.93 -13.77
N LEU A 286 -13.71 11.23 -13.49
CA LEU A 286 -13.99 11.72 -12.15
C LEU A 286 -15.44 11.48 -11.77
N SER A 287 -15.67 11.01 -10.55
CA SER A 287 -17.01 10.85 -9.99
C SER A 287 -17.66 12.21 -9.76
N LYS A 288 -18.97 12.28 -9.97
CA LYS A 288 -19.81 13.43 -9.61
C LYS A 288 -19.63 13.82 -8.15
N THR A 289 -19.47 12.85 -7.24
CA THR A 289 -19.33 13.11 -5.80
C THR A 289 -18.11 13.96 -5.48
N LEU A 290 -16.95 13.58 -6.02
CA LEU A 290 -15.72 14.36 -5.88
C LEU A 290 -15.85 15.73 -6.54
N VAL A 291 -16.30 15.76 -7.79
CA VAL A 291 -16.36 17.00 -8.56
C VAL A 291 -17.31 18.01 -7.93
N ASP A 292 -18.51 17.58 -7.51
CA ASP A 292 -19.48 18.45 -6.85
C ASP A 292 -18.95 18.98 -5.50
N LYS A 293 -18.31 18.13 -4.69
CA LYS A 293 -17.75 18.53 -3.41
C LYS A 293 -16.64 19.57 -3.58
N MET A 294 -15.75 19.38 -4.55
CA MET A 294 -14.67 20.32 -4.86
C MET A 294 -15.19 21.63 -5.46
N ASN A 295 -16.09 21.56 -6.44
CA ASN A 295 -16.68 22.74 -7.06
C ASN A 295 -17.52 23.56 -6.07
N GLY A 296 -18.23 22.92 -5.14
CA GLY A 296 -19.04 23.58 -4.11
C GLY A 296 -18.24 24.49 -3.18
N VAL A 297 -16.93 24.27 -3.07
CA VAL A 297 -15.99 25.11 -2.30
C VAL A 297 -14.91 25.75 -3.17
N SER A 298 -15.13 25.81 -4.50
CA SER A 298 -14.19 26.38 -5.47
C SER A 298 -12.75 25.84 -5.33
N ASP A 299 -12.60 24.56 -4.99
CA ASP A 299 -11.30 23.93 -4.76
C ASP A 299 -10.51 23.84 -6.06
N THR A 300 -9.40 24.58 -6.14
CA THR A 300 -8.61 24.68 -7.37
C THR A 300 -7.83 23.40 -7.70
N ARG A 301 -7.68 22.46 -6.75
CA ARG A 301 -7.05 21.15 -7.01
C ARG A 301 -7.81 20.34 -8.06
N ILE A 302 -9.09 20.65 -8.33
CA ILE A 302 -9.87 19.96 -9.37
C ILE A 302 -9.20 20.04 -10.75
N LYS A 303 -8.45 21.11 -11.01
CA LYS A 303 -7.68 21.32 -12.25
C LYS A 303 -6.48 20.39 -12.39
N ILE A 304 -6.06 19.74 -11.30
CA ILE A 304 -5.02 18.72 -11.27
C ILE A 304 -5.63 17.33 -11.28
N PHE A 305 -6.74 17.14 -10.55
CA PHE A 305 -7.39 15.85 -10.39
C PHE A 305 -8.07 15.40 -11.68
N GLY A 306 -8.61 16.34 -12.47
CA GLY A 306 -9.28 16.05 -13.73
C GLY A 306 -8.73 16.85 -14.90
N ASN A 307 -8.99 16.36 -16.10
CA ASN A 307 -9.01 17.22 -17.29
C ASN A 307 -10.43 17.76 -17.49
N PRO A 308 -10.61 18.99 -18.01
CA PRO A 308 -11.93 19.49 -18.33
C PRO A 308 -12.59 18.62 -19.41
N ASN A 309 -13.91 18.51 -19.36
CA ASN A 309 -14.72 17.85 -20.39
C ASN A 309 -14.70 18.66 -21.71
N LYS A 310 -15.40 18.18 -22.76
CA LYS A 310 -15.41 18.86 -24.07
C LYS A 310 -15.96 20.29 -24.03
N ALA A 311 -16.78 20.63 -23.03
CA ALA A 311 -17.30 21.98 -22.82
C ALA A 311 -16.37 22.88 -21.98
N GLY A 312 -15.17 22.41 -21.61
CA GLY A 312 -14.22 23.16 -20.79
C GLY A 312 -14.56 23.17 -19.29
N LYS A 313 -15.46 22.29 -18.84
CA LYS A 313 -15.93 22.22 -17.44
C LYS A 313 -15.36 21.03 -16.70
N TYR A 314 -15.30 21.14 -15.38
CA TYR A 314 -15.03 20.01 -14.49
C TYR A 314 -16.35 19.44 -13.99
N GLU A 315 -16.79 18.35 -14.61
CA GLU A 315 -18.08 17.69 -14.33
C GLU A 315 -17.84 16.18 -14.22
N GLY A 316 -18.45 15.53 -13.23
CA GLY A 316 -18.43 14.08 -13.08
C GLY A 316 -19.81 13.49 -13.31
N HIS A 317 -19.89 12.18 -13.49
CA HIS A 317 -21.16 11.44 -13.51
C HIS A 317 -21.30 10.53 -12.29
N ALA A 318 -22.53 10.08 -12.03
CA ALA A 318 -22.83 9.26 -10.87
C ALA A 318 -22.22 7.86 -11.01
N ASN A 319 -21.73 7.31 -9.90
CA ASN A 319 -21.25 5.93 -9.80
C ASN A 319 -22.40 4.92 -9.92
N GLY A 320 -22.06 3.71 -10.37
CA GLY A 320 -22.97 2.57 -10.42
C GLY A 320 -24.01 2.65 -11.54
N LEU A 321 -23.87 3.59 -12.47
CA LEU A 321 -24.73 3.65 -13.66
C LEU A 321 -24.45 2.45 -14.58
N PRO A 322 -25.49 1.75 -15.07
CA PRO A 322 -25.31 0.72 -16.10
C PRO A 322 -24.61 1.28 -17.34
N ASP A 323 -23.84 0.46 -18.05
CA ASP A 323 -23.07 0.85 -19.24
C ASP A 323 -23.92 1.58 -20.30
N ALA A 324 -25.18 1.16 -20.50
CA ALA A 324 -26.11 1.78 -21.45
C ALA A 324 -26.41 3.26 -21.13
N ILE A 325 -26.19 3.69 -19.89
CA ILE A 325 -26.36 5.06 -19.41
C ILE A 325 -24.99 5.72 -19.25
N ALA A 326 -24.03 5.04 -18.63
CA ALA A 326 -22.70 5.59 -18.34
C ALA A 326 -21.96 6.03 -19.62
N THR A 327 -22.12 5.29 -20.73
CA THR A 327 -21.53 5.63 -22.05
C THR A 327 -21.99 6.96 -22.63
N THR A 328 -23.14 7.49 -22.18
CA THR A 328 -23.63 8.81 -22.62
C THR A 328 -22.82 9.98 -22.03
N TYR A 329 -21.96 9.72 -21.04
CA TYR A 329 -21.16 10.73 -20.36
C TYR A 329 -19.72 10.85 -20.90
N LEU A 330 -19.35 10.12 -21.95
CA LEU A 330 -17.99 10.13 -22.53
C LEU A 330 -17.49 11.53 -22.91
N GLU A 331 -18.40 12.43 -23.32
CA GLU A 331 -18.05 13.79 -23.73
C GLU A 331 -18.22 14.85 -22.63
N SER A 332 -19.04 14.55 -21.62
CA SER A 332 -19.48 15.49 -20.58
C SER A 332 -18.85 15.22 -19.22
N SER A 333 -18.22 14.06 -19.01
CA SER A 333 -17.49 13.77 -17.78
C SER A 333 -16.00 14.03 -17.94
N SER A 334 -15.41 14.71 -16.96
CA SER A 334 -13.98 14.92 -16.82
C SER A 334 -13.25 13.59 -16.73
N THR A 335 -12.17 13.44 -17.49
CA THR A 335 -11.24 12.32 -17.36
C THR A 335 -10.25 12.59 -16.23
N ILE A 336 -9.52 11.56 -15.82
CA ILE A 336 -8.45 11.68 -14.82
C ILE A 336 -7.39 12.66 -15.32
N GLY A 337 -6.94 13.56 -14.45
CA GLY A 337 -6.04 14.65 -14.79
C GLY A 337 -4.68 14.16 -15.25
N SER A 338 -4.13 14.84 -16.26
CA SER A 338 -2.83 14.51 -16.89
C SER A 338 -1.66 14.40 -15.91
N PHE A 339 -1.73 15.06 -14.75
CA PHE A 339 -0.74 14.90 -13.67
C PHE A 339 -0.62 13.45 -13.20
N PHE A 340 -1.75 12.77 -12.98
CA PHE A 340 -1.78 11.40 -12.46
C PHE A 340 -1.49 10.35 -13.51
N THR A 341 -1.61 10.70 -14.80
CA THR A 341 -1.38 9.79 -15.93
C THR A 341 -0.06 10.07 -16.65
N ALA A 342 0.77 10.98 -16.15
CA ALA A 342 2.10 11.22 -16.71
C ALA A 342 3.01 10.02 -16.40
N ALA A 343 3.89 9.64 -17.34
CA ALA A 343 4.73 8.45 -17.17
C ALA A 343 5.63 8.50 -15.92
N ALA A 344 6.14 9.68 -15.58
CA ALA A 344 6.95 9.91 -14.39
C ALA A 344 6.15 10.48 -13.20
N ALA A 345 4.82 10.38 -13.22
CA ALA A 345 3.99 10.78 -12.08
C ALA A 345 4.35 9.90 -10.87
N PRO A 346 4.53 10.49 -9.67
CA PRO A 346 4.93 9.71 -8.52
C PRO A 346 3.80 8.82 -8.01
N GLU A 347 4.16 7.63 -7.55
CA GLU A 347 3.25 6.72 -6.87
C GLU A 347 3.41 6.88 -5.36
N VAL A 348 2.47 7.61 -4.78
CA VAL A 348 2.53 8.07 -3.39
C VAL A 348 1.94 7.02 -2.43
N VAL A 349 2.66 6.76 -1.35
CA VAL A 349 2.31 5.82 -0.27
C VAL A 349 1.72 6.55 0.94
N MET A 350 2.36 7.64 1.36
CA MET A 350 1.91 8.48 2.48
C MET A 350 2.38 9.92 2.28
N THR A 351 1.50 10.88 2.54
CA THR A 351 1.81 12.30 2.40
C THR A 351 1.95 13.00 3.76
N TYR A 352 2.66 14.11 3.74
CA TYR A 352 2.69 15.06 4.83
C TYR A 352 1.31 15.67 5.10
N ALA A 353 0.52 15.95 4.06
CA ALA A 353 -0.85 16.43 4.21
C ALA A 353 -1.72 15.44 5.01
N GLU A 354 -1.63 14.16 4.68
CA GLU A 354 -2.33 13.09 5.40
C GLU A 354 -1.90 13.02 6.87
N LEU A 355 -0.59 13.11 7.16
CA LEU A 355 -0.09 13.17 8.54
C LEU A 355 -0.69 14.36 9.29
N GLN A 356 -0.79 15.54 8.67
CA GLN A 356 -1.41 16.70 9.31
C GLN A 356 -2.89 16.47 9.60
N PHE A 357 -3.64 15.82 8.69
CA PHE A 357 -5.03 15.46 8.99
C PHE A 357 -5.16 14.41 10.09
N ILE A 358 -4.22 13.45 10.20
CA ILE A 358 -4.14 12.51 11.33
C ILE A 358 -3.94 13.27 12.65
N LEU A 359 -3.03 14.25 12.69
CA LEU A 359 -2.78 15.05 13.89
C LEU A 359 -3.95 15.98 14.22
N ALA A 360 -4.63 16.52 13.22
CA ALA A 360 -5.85 17.32 13.40
C ALA A 360 -6.97 16.48 14.02
N GLU A 361 -7.19 15.27 13.50
CA GLU A 361 -8.16 14.32 14.03
C GLU A 361 -7.82 13.89 15.46
N ALA A 362 -6.60 13.43 15.71
CA ALA A 362 -6.18 13.03 17.05
C ALA A 362 -6.26 14.19 18.07
N SER A 363 -6.06 15.43 17.64
CA SER A 363 -6.23 16.61 18.50
C SER A 363 -7.70 16.91 18.80
N ILE A 364 -8.59 16.83 17.80
CA ILE A 364 -10.02 17.11 17.98
C ILE A 364 -10.72 16.01 18.80
N ASP A 365 -10.25 14.77 18.67
CA ASP A 365 -10.75 13.62 19.42
C ASP A 365 -10.15 13.54 20.85
N GLY A 366 -9.19 14.43 21.18
CA GLY A 366 -8.58 14.57 22.50
C GLY A 366 -7.50 13.53 22.82
N ASP A 367 -7.03 12.80 21.81
CA ASP A 367 -6.00 11.78 21.98
C ASP A 367 -4.61 12.37 22.19
N ILE A 368 -4.31 13.48 21.52
CA ILE A 368 -3.09 14.26 21.69
C ILE A 368 -3.39 15.69 22.12
N THR A 369 -2.39 16.37 22.68
CA THR A 369 -2.41 17.82 22.87
C THR A 369 -1.97 18.50 21.58
N GLY A 370 -2.74 19.47 21.09
CA GLY A 370 -2.41 20.21 19.89
C GLY A 370 -3.56 21.11 19.44
N ASP A 371 -3.27 22.04 18.54
CA ASP A 371 -4.29 22.87 17.92
C ASP A 371 -4.80 22.16 16.64
N ALA A 372 -6.00 21.58 16.75
CA ALA A 372 -6.65 20.89 15.63
C ALA A 372 -6.87 21.82 14.42
N GLN A 373 -7.14 23.12 14.64
CA GLN A 373 -7.31 24.10 13.57
C GLN A 373 -5.99 24.28 12.82
N ALA A 374 -4.89 24.47 13.56
CA ALA A 374 -3.57 24.66 12.95
C ALA A 374 -3.13 23.44 12.13
N TYR A 375 -3.35 22.22 12.63
CA TYR A 375 -3.04 21.00 11.88
C TYR A 375 -3.91 20.86 10.63
N PHE A 376 -5.20 21.16 10.73
CA PHE A 376 -6.13 21.11 9.61
C PHE A 376 -5.73 22.06 8.48
N GLU A 377 -5.42 23.32 8.81
CA GLU A 377 -4.95 24.33 7.85
C GLU A 377 -3.61 23.95 7.21
N LYS A 378 -2.71 23.35 8.00
CA LYS A 378 -1.42 22.84 7.51
C LYS A 378 -1.61 21.66 6.56
N GLY A 379 -2.58 20.79 6.81
CA GLY A 379 -2.97 19.69 5.92
C GLY A 379 -3.50 20.18 4.58
N ILE A 380 -4.42 21.15 4.59
CA ILE A 380 -4.93 21.79 3.36
C ILE A 380 -3.79 22.46 2.58
N THR A 381 -2.98 23.27 3.26
CA THR A 381 -1.86 23.98 2.64
C THR A 381 -0.84 23.01 2.04
N ALA A 382 -0.50 21.94 2.76
CA ALA A 382 0.39 20.90 2.25
C ALA A 382 -0.18 20.18 1.02
N SER A 383 -1.48 19.87 1.01
CA SER A 383 -2.13 19.22 -0.13
C SER A 383 -2.14 20.11 -1.37
N PHE A 384 -2.38 21.42 -1.23
CA PHE A 384 -2.26 22.37 -2.34
C PHE A 384 -0.80 22.48 -2.83
N ALA A 385 0.15 22.62 -1.89
CA ALA A 385 1.57 22.75 -2.21
C ALA A 385 2.13 21.50 -2.91
N GLN A 386 1.58 20.31 -2.66
CA GLN A 386 2.00 19.07 -3.32
C GLN A 386 1.83 19.15 -4.84
N PHE A 387 0.80 19.84 -5.31
CA PHE A 387 0.51 20.00 -6.73
C PHE A 387 0.90 21.37 -7.27
N SER A 388 1.63 22.18 -6.50
CA SER A 388 1.97 23.57 -6.83
C SER A 388 0.75 24.44 -7.19
N VAL A 389 -0.41 24.18 -6.57
CA VAL A 389 -1.64 24.95 -6.81
C VAL A 389 -1.86 26.02 -5.73
N THR A 390 -2.46 27.14 -6.13
CA THR A 390 -2.82 28.26 -5.24
C THR A 390 -4.28 28.15 -4.79
N GLY A 391 -4.68 28.90 -3.77
CA GLY A 391 -6.07 28.96 -3.29
C GLY A 391 -6.34 28.25 -1.95
N SER A 392 -5.30 27.74 -1.28
CA SER A 392 -5.47 27.11 0.04
C SER A 392 -6.01 28.08 1.08
N SER A 393 -5.58 29.34 1.06
CA SER A 393 -6.09 30.39 1.97
C SER A 393 -7.58 30.63 1.81
N ASP A 394 -8.06 30.64 0.56
CA ASP A 394 -9.45 30.91 0.24
C ASP A 394 -10.33 29.74 0.68
N LEU A 395 -9.86 28.51 0.43
CA LEU A 395 -10.53 27.30 0.91
C LEU A 395 -10.57 27.24 2.44
N ILE A 396 -9.46 27.54 3.12
CA ILE A 396 -9.39 27.60 4.59
C ILE A 396 -10.40 28.62 5.14
N ALA A 397 -10.44 29.83 4.55
CA ALA A 397 -11.38 30.87 4.94
C ALA A 397 -12.84 30.45 4.72
N GLN A 398 -13.14 29.78 3.60
CA GLN A 398 -14.48 29.28 3.30
C GLN A 398 -14.91 28.14 4.25
N LEU A 399 -13.99 27.23 4.59
CA LEU A 399 -14.27 26.14 5.52
C LEU A 399 -14.40 26.64 6.97
N GLY A 400 -13.66 27.67 7.37
CA GLY A 400 -13.76 28.28 8.70
C GLY A 400 -13.35 27.32 9.82
N THR A 401 -14.12 27.30 10.92
CA THR A 401 -13.82 26.48 12.10
C THR A 401 -13.78 24.98 11.77
N VAL A 402 -12.69 24.34 12.18
CA VAL A 402 -12.44 22.92 12.02
C VAL A 402 -13.50 22.09 12.77
N THR A 403 -13.94 21.02 12.13
CA THR A 403 -14.74 19.95 12.74
C THR A 403 -14.17 18.61 12.29
N ARG A 404 -14.49 17.53 13.01
CA ARG A 404 -14.03 16.18 12.64
C ARG A 404 -14.46 15.81 11.22
N GLU A 405 -15.69 16.14 10.85
CA GLU A 405 -16.21 15.96 9.49
C GLU A 405 -15.39 16.72 8.45
N LYS A 406 -15.07 18.00 8.67
CA LYS A 406 -14.24 18.79 7.74
C LYS A 406 -12.82 18.23 7.61
N ILE A 407 -12.22 17.76 8.71
CA ILE A 407 -10.91 17.10 8.68
C ILE A 407 -10.97 15.88 7.77
N LEU A 408 -11.95 14.99 7.99
CA LEU A 408 -12.06 13.73 7.25
C LEU A 408 -12.47 13.95 5.79
N ASP A 409 -13.31 14.96 5.51
CA ASP A 409 -13.62 15.39 4.14
C ASP A 409 -12.38 15.87 3.38
N GLN A 410 -11.58 16.74 4.00
CA GLN A 410 -10.36 17.25 3.37
C GLN A 410 -9.27 16.18 3.27
N LYS A 411 -9.22 15.25 4.23
CA LYS A 411 -8.36 14.07 4.16
C LYS A 411 -8.75 13.18 2.97
N TRP A 412 -10.05 12.93 2.76
CA TRP A 412 -10.54 12.18 1.61
C TRP A 412 -10.12 12.85 0.29
N ILE A 413 -10.34 14.16 0.12
CA ILE A 413 -9.87 14.90 -1.07
C ILE A 413 -8.36 14.79 -1.24
N ALA A 414 -7.59 14.93 -0.16
CA ALA A 414 -6.14 14.85 -0.20
C ALA A 414 -5.60 13.44 -0.53
N LEU A 415 -6.44 12.40 -0.40
CA LEU A 415 -6.11 11.01 -0.69
C LEU A 415 -6.44 10.59 -2.14
N PHE A 416 -6.75 11.53 -3.04
CA PHE A 416 -6.93 11.21 -4.47
C PHE A 416 -5.65 10.60 -5.07
N GLY A 417 -5.78 9.42 -5.68
CA GLY A 417 -4.66 8.57 -6.12
C GLY A 417 -4.32 7.46 -5.13
N GLN A 418 -4.61 7.67 -3.84
CA GLN A 418 -4.41 6.69 -2.76
C GLN A 418 -5.74 6.04 -2.34
N GLY A 419 -6.56 5.62 -3.31
CA GLY A 419 -7.89 5.06 -3.10
C GLY A 419 -7.98 3.96 -2.04
N ILE A 420 -6.99 3.07 -1.90
CA ILE A 420 -6.99 2.03 -0.85
C ILE A 420 -6.94 2.65 0.55
N GLU A 421 -6.12 3.68 0.76
CA GLU A 421 -6.05 4.42 2.03
C GLU A 421 -7.34 5.22 2.25
N ALA A 422 -7.86 5.91 1.23
CA ALA A 422 -9.15 6.61 1.30
C ALA A 422 -10.31 5.66 1.66
N TRP A 423 -10.32 4.46 1.07
CA TRP A 423 -11.30 3.41 1.32
C TRP A 423 -11.21 2.88 2.74
N THR A 424 -9.99 2.75 3.25
CA THR A 424 -9.76 2.35 4.63
C THR A 424 -10.26 3.42 5.61
N GLU A 425 -9.97 4.69 5.37
CA GLU A 425 -10.43 5.78 6.23
C GLU A 425 -11.95 6.00 6.17
N TYR A 426 -12.57 5.83 4.99
CA TYR A 426 -14.02 5.85 4.85
C TYR A 426 -14.68 4.74 5.66
N ARG A 427 -14.20 3.50 5.51
CA ARG A 427 -14.70 2.37 6.28
C ARG A 427 -14.49 2.56 7.79
N ARG A 428 -13.44 3.30 8.19
CA ARG A 428 -13.13 3.54 9.62
C ARG A 428 -14.12 4.50 10.22
N THR A 429 -14.32 5.63 9.55
CA THR A 429 -14.97 6.81 10.14
C THR A 429 -16.40 7.04 9.64
N GLY A 430 -16.75 6.42 8.50
CA GLY A 430 -17.96 6.70 7.73
C GLY A 430 -17.96 8.06 7.02
N TYR A 431 -16.80 8.71 6.89
CA TYR A 431 -16.65 10.00 6.20
C TYR A 431 -15.81 9.87 4.92
N PRO A 432 -16.10 10.64 3.86
CA PRO A 432 -17.18 11.64 3.77
C PRO A 432 -18.56 10.97 3.79
N VAL A 433 -19.59 11.74 4.17
CA VAL A 433 -20.97 11.27 3.98
C VAL A 433 -21.24 11.24 2.49
N MET A 434 -21.36 10.03 1.92
CA MET A 434 -21.63 9.84 0.50
C MET A 434 -23.04 10.37 0.16
N PRO A 435 -23.23 11.02 -0.99
CA PRO A 435 -24.54 11.49 -1.41
C PRO A 435 -25.49 10.31 -1.67
N ALA A 436 -26.78 10.59 -1.75
CA ALA A 436 -27.75 9.60 -2.20
C ALA A 436 -27.39 9.12 -3.62
N ALA A 437 -27.55 7.81 -3.85
CA ALA A 437 -27.34 7.21 -5.15
C ALA A 437 -28.24 7.85 -6.22
N ASP A 438 -27.73 7.95 -7.45
CA ASP A 438 -28.55 8.30 -8.60
C ASP A 438 -29.66 7.23 -8.75
N PRO A 439 -30.93 7.62 -8.97
CA PRO A 439 -32.04 6.66 -9.09
C PRO A 439 -31.87 5.62 -10.22
N ARG A 440 -30.98 5.88 -11.18
CA ARG A 440 -30.66 4.99 -12.30
C ARG A 440 -29.49 4.06 -11.99
N ALA A 441 -28.78 4.26 -10.89
CA ALA A 441 -27.68 3.40 -10.49
C ALA A 441 -28.19 2.02 -10.10
N VAL A 442 -27.43 0.99 -10.47
CA VAL A 442 -27.73 -0.41 -10.18
C VAL A 442 -26.54 -1.00 -9.44
N PHE A 443 -26.58 -0.89 -8.11
CA PHE A 443 -25.51 -1.42 -7.26
C PHE A 443 -25.74 -2.90 -6.91
N GLU A 444 -24.64 -3.64 -6.93
CA GLU A 444 -24.49 -4.94 -6.29
C GLU A 444 -24.17 -4.77 -4.80
N ASN A 445 -23.83 -5.87 -4.12
CA ASN A 445 -23.51 -5.92 -2.69
C ASN A 445 -24.61 -5.31 -1.79
N GLY A 446 -25.86 -5.30 -2.25
CA GLY A 446 -26.97 -4.66 -1.54
C GLY A 446 -26.85 -3.14 -1.42
N ALA A 447 -26.17 -2.50 -2.39
CA ALA A 447 -25.82 -1.07 -2.38
C ALA A 447 -24.94 -0.64 -1.19
N ILE A 448 -24.28 -1.60 -0.54
CA ILE A 448 -23.30 -1.34 0.50
C ILE A 448 -21.92 -1.24 -0.17
N ILE A 449 -21.23 -0.12 0.02
CA ILE A 449 -19.82 0.03 -0.38
C ILE A 449 -19.02 -1.12 0.26
N PRO A 450 -18.18 -1.86 -0.50
CA PRO A 450 -17.41 -2.98 0.05
C PRO A 450 -16.70 -2.61 1.35
N THR A 451 -16.85 -3.43 2.39
CA THR A 451 -16.22 -3.19 3.71
C THR A 451 -14.92 -3.97 3.90
N ARG A 452 -14.71 -4.98 3.07
CA ARG A 452 -13.51 -5.81 2.96
C ARG A 452 -13.56 -6.57 1.64
N LEU A 453 -12.45 -7.22 1.29
CA LEU A 453 -12.40 -8.25 0.26
C LEU A 453 -12.63 -9.63 0.90
N PRO A 454 -13.33 -10.54 0.20
CA PRO A 454 -13.42 -11.91 0.64
C PRO A 454 -12.07 -12.60 0.54
N TYR A 455 -11.80 -13.56 1.42
CA TYR A 455 -10.65 -14.45 1.26
C TYR A 455 -10.74 -15.19 -0.06
N PRO A 456 -9.63 -15.33 -0.79
CA PRO A 456 -9.66 -15.93 -2.11
C PRO A 456 -9.87 -17.44 -2.03
N GLY A 457 -10.47 -18.02 -3.09
CA GLY A 457 -10.76 -19.46 -3.19
C GLY A 457 -9.54 -20.37 -2.99
N SER A 458 -8.33 -19.86 -3.26
CA SER A 458 -7.07 -20.58 -3.01
C SER A 458 -6.85 -20.92 -1.55
N GLU A 459 -7.29 -20.08 -0.61
CA GLU A 459 -7.11 -20.33 0.83
C GLU A 459 -7.95 -21.52 1.30
N TYR A 460 -9.14 -21.73 0.73
CA TYR A 460 -9.97 -22.91 1.03
C TYR A 460 -9.40 -24.18 0.41
N SER A 461 -8.58 -24.06 -0.63
CA SER A 461 -7.95 -25.21 -1.28
C SER A 461 -6.61 -25.59 -0.64
N LEU A 462 -5.83 -24.60 -0.19
CA LEU A 462 -4.45 -24.78 0.28
C LEU A 462 -4.31 -24.67 1.81
N ASN A 463 -5.23 -23.98 2.49
CA ASN A 463 -5.13 -23.66 3.92
C ASN A 463 -6.50 -23.75 4.65
N ALA A 464 -7.34 -24.71 4.22
CA ALA A 464 -8.76 -24.81 4.57
C ALA A 464 -9.07 -24.70 6.07
N LYS A 465 -8.27 -25.37 6.92
CA LYS A 465 -8.45 -25.34 8.37
C LYS A 465 -8.24 -23.93 8.94
N ASN A 466 -7.20 -23.23 8.51
CA ASN A 466 -6.83 -21.95 9.10
C ASN A 466 -7.65 -20.79 8.52
N VAL A 467 -8.05 -20.84 7.24
CA VAL A 467 -8.95 -19.81 6.69
C VAL A 467 -10.32 -19.83 7.39
N ALA A 468 -10.82 -21.01 7.76
CA ALA A 468 -12.06 -21.13 8.54
C ALA A 468 -11.93 -20.51 9.95
N GLU A 469 -10.75 -20.55 10.58
CA GLU A 469 -10.50 -19.81 11.82
C GLU A 469 -10.37 -18.30 11.55
N GLY A 470 -9.74 -17.90 10.44
CA GLY A 470 -9.67 -16.51 9.99
C GLY A 470 -11.04 -15.86 9.81
N GLU A 471 -11.99 -16.57 9.21
CA GLU A 471 -13.39 -16.12 9.09
C GLU A 471 -14.03 -15.85 10.46
N LYS A 472 -13.83 -16.75 11.43
CA LYS A 472 -14.34 -16.55 12.79
C LYS A 472 -13.73 -15.31 13.45
N LEU A 473 -12.44 -15.04 13.21
CA LEU A 473 -11.77 -13.85 13.73
C LEU A 473 -12.32 -12.55 13.14
N ASN A 474 -12.84 -12.57 11.91
CA ASN A 474 -13.53 -11.42 11.32
C ASN A 474 -14.95 -11.20 11.86
N GLY A 475 -15.53 -12.19 12.55
CA GLY A 475 -16.82 -12.06 13.22
C GLY A 475 -18.03 -11.97 12.29
N GLY A 476 -17.90 -12.36 11.02
CA GLY A 476 -18.97 -12.32 10.03
C GLY A 476 -18.70 -13.24 8.82
N PRO A 477 -19.67 -13.38 7.88
CA PRO A 477 -19.49 -14.19 6.69
C PRO A 477 -18.32 -13.70 5.82
N ASN A 478 -17.75 -14.61 5.01
CA ASN A 478 -16.74 -14.22 4.03
C ASN A 478 -17.35 -13.49 2.82
N ASP A 479 -17.79 -12.27 3.04
CA ASP A 479 -18.37 -11.38 2.03
C ASP A 479 -17.75 -9.98 2.08
N MET A 480 -18.27 -9.08 1.24
CA MET A 480 -17.88 -7.67 1.16
C MET A 480 -18.70 -6.75 2.08
N LYS A 481 -19.42 -7.28 3.07
CA LYS A 481 -20.29 -6.50 3.98
C LYS A 481 -19.88 -6.61 5.44
N THR A 482 -19.11 -7.64 5.79
CA THR A 482 -18.53 -7.80 7.13
C THR A 482 -17.55 -6.66 7.42
N LYS A 483 -17.84 -5.87 8.46
CA LYS A 483 -17.00 -4.76 8.90
C LYS A 483 -15.74 -5.29 9.58
N LEU A 484 -14.64 -4.56 9.38
CA LEU A 484 -13.36 -4.89 9.99
C LEU A 484 -13.26 -4.34 11.42
N TRP A 485 -12.37 -4.94 12.21
CA TRP A 485 -12.27 -4.70 13.66
C TRP A 485 -12.13 -3.24 14.04
N TRP A 486 -11.32 -2.45 13.33
CA TRP A 486 -11.06 -1.05 13.65
C TRP A 486 -12.22 -0.10 13.30
N ALA A 487 -13.27 -0.55 12.60
CA ALA A 487 -14.36 0.33 12.16
C ALA A 487 -15.08 0.98 13.36
N GLU A 488 -15.26 2.30 13.31
CA GLU A 488 -15.95 3.09 14.34
C GLU A 488 -17.47 2.96 14.24
N LYS A 489 -17.97 2.87 13.00
CA LYS A 489 -19.41 2.89 12.67
C LYS A 489 -19.85 1.61 12.02
#